data_AF-A0A7S4LK60-F1
#
_entry.id   AF-A0A7S4LK60-F1
#
_cell.length_a   1.000
_cell.length_b   1.000
_cell.length_c   1.000
_cell.angle_alpha   90.00
_cell.angle_beta   90.00
_cell.angle_gamma   90.00
#
_symmetry.space_group_name_H-M   'P 1'
#
loop_
_entity.id
_entity.type
_entity.pdbx_description
1 polymer ?
#
loop_
_entity_poly.entity_id
_entity_poly.type
_entity_poly.pdbx_seq_one_letter_code
_entity_poly.pdbx_strand_id
1 'polypeptide(L)'
;FFSGAPPMIARPVPASACCLAYATALAAACFAAPYAERAPWLPGDLWKGLALDVLGTAVVFRFSRRYSNSSVYDPFWVLAPLALGFYWKAKAPGGFWYYEPRETMCLVLLWAWATRFLVGVPWDGWTRGLAHEDWRYEQIRTQRMPSEAAYWAFSLASLHVTPTLLVFAALCPVGRVLLQGTAAPPLGLVDALGAGVAAAALVVEAVADEQLRRFRQRESGRPPTSMREGLWRWSRHPNYFGECLFWTGLLGLAVGAGAVGPEPALCGGALG
;
A
#
# COMPACT_ATOMS: atom_id res chain seq x y z
N PHE A 1 29.50 -24.86 17.62
CA PHE A 1 28.39 -25.61 18.25
C PHE A 1 27.67 -24.69 19.24
N PHE A 2 26.64 -24.00 18.77
CA PHE A 2 25.55 -23.43 19.59
C PHE A 2 24.30 -24.08 19.00
N SER A 3 23.84 -25.17 19.61
CA SER A 3 22.75 -25.21 20.59
C SER A 3 21.40 -24.93 19.91
N GLY A 4 20.54 -25.96 19.92
CA GLY A 4 19.33 -26.09 19.12
C GLY A 4 18.37 -24.91 19.28
N ALA A 5 18.22 -24.15 18.20
CA ALA A 5 17.06 -23.30 18.05
C ALA A 5 15.81 -24.21 18.03
N PRO A 6 14.78 -23.97 18.87
CA PRO A 6 13.50 -24.62 18.68
C PRO A 6 12.98 -24.30 17.27
N PRO A 7 12.25 -25.22 16.62
CA PRO A 7 11.88 -25.10 15.23
C PRO A 7 11.09 -23.81 15.01
N MET A 8 11.40 -23.14 13.90
CA MET A 8 10.62 -22.06 13.29
C MET A 8 9.14 -22.30 13.59
N ILE A 9 8.52 -21.45 14.40
CA ILE A 9 7.08 -21.57 14.62
C ILE A 9 6.44 -20.98 13.36
N ALA A 10 6.42 -21.77 12.29
CA ALA A 10 5.57 -21.55 11.14
C ALA A 10 4.15 -21.53 11.68
N ARG A 11 3.55 -20.34 11.76
CA ARG A 11 2.16 -20.18 12.21
C ARG A 11 1.31 -19.99 10.98
N PRO A 12 0.72 -21.08 10.45
CA PRO A 12 -0.03 -20.99 9.22
C PRO A 12 -1.28 -20.15 9.45
N VAL A 13 -1.65 -19.38 8.43
CA VAL A 13 -2.87 -18.58 8.40
C VAL A 13 -3.74 -19.12 7.27
N PRO A 14 -4.94 -19.65 7.54
CA PRO A 14 -5.79 -20.15 6.46
C PRO A 14 -6.25 -18.99 5.57
N ALA A 15 -6.47 -19.25 4.28
CA ALA A 15 -6.92 -18.22 3.32
C ALA A 15 -8.20 -17.49 3.79
N SER A 16 -9.13 -18.23 4.40
CA SER A 16 -10.35 -17.66 4.98
C SER A 16 -10.07 -16.62 6.07
N ALA A 17 -9.02 -16.82 6.89
CA ALA A 17 -8.63 -15.86 7.90
C ALA A 17 -7.98 -14.61 7.29
N CYS A 18 -7.17 -14.76 6.24
CA CYS A 18 -6.64 -13.64 5.47
C CYS A 18 -7.80 -12.81 4.87
N CYS A 19 -8.71 -13.45 4.13
CA CYS A 19 -9.87 -12.80 3.55
C CYS A 19 -10.75 -12.11 4.61
N LEU A 20 -10.97 -12.77 5.76
CA LEU A 20 -11.75 -12.21 6.86
C LEU A 20 -11.05 -10.99 7.47
N ALA A 21 -9.72 -10.97 7.58
CA ALA A 21 -8.97 -9.82 8.06
C ALA A 21 -9.28 -8.57 7.22
N TYR A 22 -9.21 -8.69 5.89
CA TYR A 22 -9.41 -7.56 4.98
C TYR A 22 -10.88 -7.17 4.86
N ALA A 23 -11.79 -8.14 4.81
CA ALA A 23 -13.23 -7.87 4.82
C ALA A 23 -13.65 -7.15 6.11
N THR A 24 -13.09 -7.55 7.26
CA THR A 24 -13.36 -6.89 8.55
C THR A 24 -12.75 -5.49 8.58
N ALA A 25 -11.54 -5.29 8.04
CA ALA A 25 -10.90 -3.98 7.96
C ALA A 25 -11.72 -3.01 7.10
N LEU A 26 -12.17 -3.45 5.92
CA LEU A 26 -13.03 -2.67 5.03
C LEU A 26 -14.38 -2.36 5.69
N ALA A 27 -15.03 -3.36 6.29
CA ALA A 27 -16.31 -3.16 6.97
C ALA A 27 -16.19 -2.18 8.15
N ALA A 28 -15.10 -2.27 8.93
CA ALA A 28 -14.81 -1.34 10.01
C ALA A 28 -14.61 0.09 9.49
N ALA A 29 -13.86 0.26 8.40
CA ALA A 29 -13.69 1.56 7.76
C ALA A 29 -15.01 2.13 7.23
N CYS A 30 -15.83 1.34 6.52
CA CYS A 30 -17.14 1.76 6.04
C CYS A 30 -18.08 2.15 7.19
N PHE A 31 -18.08 1.38 8.29
CA PHE A 31 -18.88 1.68 9.48
C PHE A 31 -18.40 2.97 10.18
N ALA A 32 -17.08 3.18 10.25
CA ALA A 32 -16.49 4.35 10.90
C ALA A 32 -16.57 5.63 10.06
N ALA A 33 -16.68 5.54 8.73
CA ALA A 33 -16.64 6.68 7.83
C ALA A 33 -17.67 7.77 8.21
N PRO A 34 -18.96 7.50 8.44
CA PRO A 34 -19.93 8.52 8.86
C PRO A 34 -19.59 9.21 10.19
N TYR A 35 -18.84 8.54 11.08
CA TYR A 35 -18.39 9.13 12.34
C TYR A 35 -17.17 10.02 12.12
N ALA A 36 -16.21 9.58 11.30
CA ALA A 36 -15.08 10.40 10.89
C ALA A 36 -15.54 11.69 10.18
N GLU A 37 -16.63 11.63 9.41
CA GLU A 37 -17.21 12.82 8.77
C GLU A 37 -17.76 13.85 9.75
N ARG A 38 -18.23 13.42 10.91
CA ARG A 38 -18.80 14.30 11.93
C ARG A 38 -17.77 14.74 12.98
N ALA A 39 -16.55 14.23 12.89
CA ALA A 39 -15.50 14.49 13.86
C ALA A 39 -14.86 15.87 13.61
N PRO A 40 -15.07 16.86 14.50
CA PRO A 40 -14.54 18.22 14.28
C PRO A 40 -13.01 18.31 14.42
N TRP A 41 -12.39 17.30 15.02
CA TRP A 41 -10.94 17.20 15.21
C TRP A 41 -10.20 16.59 14.01
N LEU A 42 -10.92 16.12 12.98
CA LEU A 42 -10.33 15.69 11.71
C LEU A 42 -10.47 16.82 10.67
N PRO A 43 -9.38 17.54 10.36
CA PRO A 43 -9.50 18.84 9.70
C PRO A 43 -9.74 18.77 8.18
N GLY A 44 -9.77 17.59 7.56
CA GLY A 44 -10.03 17.43 6.13
C GLY A 44 -10.19 15.97 5.70
N ASP A 45 -10.64 15.74 4.46
CA ASP A 45 -10.96 14.40 3.96
C ASP A 45 -9.73 13.50 3.79
N LEU A 46 -8.53 14.07 3.62
CA LEU A 46 -7.29 13.30 3.73
C LEU A 46 -7.07 12.77 5.15
N TRP A 47 -7.24 13.60 6.17
CA TRP A 47 -7.08 13.18 7.57
C TRP A 47 -8.14 12.16 7.99
N LYS A 48 -9.36 12.29 7.49
CA LYS A 48 -10.41 11.28 7.66
C LYS A 48 -10.02 9.97 6.98
N GLY A 49 -9.51 10.03 5.75
CA GLY A 49 -8.95 8.86 5.05
C GLY A 49 -7.84 8.18 5.86
N LEU A 50 -6.89 8.95 6.40
CA LEU A 50 -5.82 8.44 7.25
C LEU A 50 -6.38 7.74 8.50
N ALA A 51 -7.36 8.34 9.16
CA ALA A 51 -7.99 7.74 10.34
C ALA A 51 -8.65 6.39 10.01
N LEU A 52 -9.30 6.28 8.84
CA LEU A 52 -9.90 5.03 8.36
C LEU A 52 -8.84 3.99 8.00
N ASP A 53 -7.72 4.40 7.41
CA ASP A 53 -6.59 3.52 7.07
C ASP A 53 -5.88 2.99 8.33
N VAL A 54 -5.67 3.85 9.32
CA VAL A 54 -5.14 3.46 10.65
C VAL A 54 -6.10 2.51 11.36
N LEU A 55 -7.41 2.72 11.26
CA LEU A 55 -8.40 1.78 11.79
C LEU A 55 -8.31 0.41 11.10
N GLY A 56 -8.24 0.39 9.77
CA GLY A 56 -8.04 -0.85 9.00
C GLY A 56 -6.74 -1.56 9.39
N THR A 57 -5.66 -0.80 9.54
CA THR A 57 -4.36 -1.30 10.02
C THR A 57 -4.47 -1.93 11.40
N ALA A 58 -5.20 -1.31 12.34
CA ALA A 58 -5.43 -1.86 13.67
C ALA A 58 -6.22 -3.18 13.64
N VAL A 59 -7.23 -3.28 12.75
CA VAL A 59 -7.96 -4.53 12.52
C VAL A 59 -7.02 -5.62 11.99
N VAL A 60 -6.25 -5.32 10.94
CA VAL A 60 -5.29 -6.28 10.36
C VAL A 60 -4.24 -6.69 11.38
N PHE A 61 -3.71 -5.76 12.18
CA PHE A 61 -2.78 -6.06 13.26
C PHE A 61 -3.37 -7.00 14.32
N ARG A 62 -4.65 -6.86 14.65
CA ARG A 62 -5.34 -7.79 15.54
C ARG A 62 -5.37 -9.21 14.96
N PHE A 63 -5.58 -9.35 13.66
CA PHE A 63 -5.46 -10.64 12.97
C PHE A 63 -4.01 -11.15 12.98
N SER A 64 -3.04 -10.30 12.67
CA SER A 64 -1.61 -10.62 12.76
C SER A 64 -1.25 -11.17 14.13
N ARG A 65 -1.71 -10.55 15.22
CA ARG A 65 -1.52 -11.06 16.59
C ARG A 65 -2.25 -12.38 16.86
N ARG A 66 -3.51 -12.47 16.44
CA ARG A 66 -4.38 -13.63 16.67
C ARG A 66 -3.83 -14.91 16.03
N TYR A 67 -3.25 -14.78 14.84
CA TYR A 67 -2.57 -15.88 14.13
C TYR A 67 -1.06 -15.88 14.36
N SER A 68 -0.56 -14.86 15.05
CA SER A 68 0.85 -14.65 15.34
C SER A 68 1.76 -14.68 14.11
N ASN A 69 1.29 -14.04 13.04
CA ASN A 69 1.94 -13.94 11.74
C ASN A 69 1.74 -12.52 11.18
N SER A 70 2.80 -11.73 11.13
CA SER A 70 2.82 -10.33 10.66
C SER A 70 2.66 -10.21 9.15
N SER A 71 2.90 -11.27 8.37
CA SER A 71 2.68 -11.25 6.91
C SER A 71 1.21 -11.10 6.53
N VAL A 72 0.28 -11.20 7.47
CA VAL A 72 -1.14 -10.86 7.23
C VAL A 72 -1.31 -9.40 6.79
N TYR A 73 -0.36 -8.51 7.09
CA TYR A 73 -0.36 -7.13 6.60
C TYR A 73 0.04 -7.00 5.11
N ASP A 74 0.77 -7.97 4.55
CA ASP A 74 1.45 -7.86 3.25
C ASP A 74 0.54 -7.59 2.03
N PRO A 75 -0.75 -7.92 1.98
CA PRO A 75 -1.62 -7.44 0.89
C PRO A 75 -2.43 -6.20 1.28
N PHE A 76 -2.52 -5.85 2.57
CA PHE A 76 -3.33 -4.74 3.02
C PHE A 76 -2.84 -3.41 2.47
N TRP A 77 -1.52 -3.22 2.33
CA TRP A 77 -0.95 -2.00 1.74
C TRP A 77 -1.25 -1.82 0.24
N VAL A 78 -1.78 -2.86 -0.44
CA VAL A 78 -2.32 -2.76 -1.81
C VAL A 78 -3.82 -2.50 -1.79
N LEU A 79 -4.55 -3.12 -0.85
CA LEU A 79 -6.00 -2.96 -0.73
C LEU A 79 -6.42 -1.58 -0.20
N ALA A 80 -5.69 -1.05 0.78
CA ALA A 80 -6.00 0.22 1.43
C ALA A 80 -6.05 1.39 0.42
N PRO A 81 -5.07 1.54 -0.50
CA PRO A 81 -5.15 2.56 -1.55
C PRO A 81 -6.39 2.50 -2.43
N LEU A 82 -6.86 1.31 -2.78
CA LEU A 82 -8.08 1.15 -3.60
C LEU A 82 -9.33 1.60 -2.82
N ALA A 83 -9.43 1.21 -1.55
CA ALA A 83 -10.53 1.62 -0.68
C ALA A 83 -10.53 3.14 -0.46
N LEU A 84 -9.36 3.73 -0.23
CA LEU A 84 -9.20 5.18 -0.09
C LEU A 84 -9.52 5.93 -1.38
N GLY A 85 -9.13 5.40 -2.54
CA GLY A 85 -9.50 5.95 -3.85
C GLY A 85 -11.01 6.04 -4.04
N PHE A 86 -11.75 4.98 -3.66
CA PHE A 86 -13.22 5.02 -3.67
C PHE A 86 -13.80 5.98 -2.64
N TYR A 87 -13.25 6.00 -1.44
CA TYR A 87 -13.69 6.92 -0.38
C TYR A 87 -13.58 8.38 -0.83
N TRP A 88 -12.42 8.80 -1.35
CA TRP A 88 -12.26 10.16 -1.84
C TRP A 88 -13.05 10.43 -3.12
N LYS A 89 -13.19 9.44 -4.02
CA LYS A 89 -14.04 9.61 -5.21
C LYS A 89 -15.51 9.85 -4.84
N ALA A 90 -16.03 9.20 -3.80
CA ALA A 90 -17.38 9.43 -3.30
C ALA A 90 -17.57 10.85 -2.73
N LYS A 91 -16.47 11.54 -2.42
CA LYS A 91 -16.43 12.90 -1.87
C LYS A 91 -16.02 13.95 -2.91
N ALA A 92 -15.55 13.51 -4.07
CA ALA A 92 -15.11 14.38 -5.14
C ALA A 92 -16.26 15.30 -5.63
N PRO A 93 -15.95 16.55 -6.01
CA PRO A 93 -16.89 17.41 -6.71
C PRO A 93 -17.51 16.71 -7.93
N GLY A 94 -18.82 16.88 -8.12
CA GLY A 94 -19.58 16.13 -9.16
C GLY A 94 -20.05 14.73 -8.72
N GLY A 95 -19.61 14.26 -7.55
CA GLY A 95 -20.03 12.99 -6.96
C GLY A 95 -19.33 11.76 -7.56
N PHE A 96 -19.79 10.58 -7.15
CA PHE A 96 -19.11 9.32 -7.48
C PHE A 96 -19.14 8.97 -8.98
N TRP A 97 -20.20 9.33 -9.69
CA TRP A 97 -20.46 8.89 -11.07
C TRP A 97 -19.89 9.81 -12.15
N TYR A 98 -19.36 10.97 -11.76
CA TYR A 98 -18.76 11.94 -12.67
C TYR A 98 -17.25 11.87 -12.56
N TYR A 99 -16.52 11.63 -13.65
CA TYR A 99 -15.06 11.48 -13.62
C TYR A 99 -14.40 12.50 -14.53
N GLU A 100 -13.59 13.37 -13.93
CA GLU A 100 -12.71 14.25 -14.69
C GLU A 100 -11.57 13.44 -15.35
N PRO A 101 -10.98 13.91 -16.46
CA PRO A 101 -9.89 13.21 -17.14
C PRO A 101 -8.72 12.87 -16.22
N ARG A 102 -8.32 13.82 -15.36
CA ARG A 102 -7.21 13.65 -14.41
C ARG A 102 -7.54 12.64 -13.31
N GLU A 103 -8.75 12.67 -12.76
CA GLU A 103 -9.25 11.68 -11.80
C GLU A 103 -9.22 10.28 -12.41
N THR A 104 -9.69 10.16 -13.66
CA THR A 104 -9.71 8.93 -14.43
C THR A 104 -8.30 8.37 -14.60
N MET A 105 -7.33 9.22 -14.98
CA MET A 105 -5.93 8.82 -15.12
C MET A 105 -5.37 8.29 -13.80
N CYS A 106 -5.54 9.01 -12.69
CA CYS A 106 -5.07 8.58 -11.37
C CYS A 106 -5.67 7.23 -10.97
N LEU A 107 -6.99 7.07 -11.11
CA LEU A 107 -7.67 5.83 -10.72
C LEU A 107 -7.27 4.67 -11.63
N VAL A 108 -7.26 4.83 -12.95
CA VAL A 108 -6.85 3.77 -13.87
C VAL A 108 -5.42 3.31 -13.59
N LEU A 109 -4.49 4.25 -13.36
CA LEU A 109 -3.11 3.93 -13.01
C LEU A 109 -3.01 3.21 -11.66
N LEU A 110 -3.72 3.68 -10.64
CA LEU A 110 -3.78 3.05 -9.31
C LEU A 110 -4.37 1.63 -9.37
N TRP A 111 -5.43 1.43 -10.15
CA TRP A 111 -6.04 0.12 -10.36
C TRP A 111 -5.12 -0.82 -11.14
N ALA A 112 -4.43 -0.31 -12.17
CA ALA A 112 -3.44 -1.10 -12.92
C ALA A 112 -2.28 -1.54 -12.02
N TRP A 113 -1.77 -0.64 -11.18
CA TRP A 113 -0.77 -0.93 -10.16
C TRP A 113 -1.23 -2.02 -9.19
N ALA A 114 -2.43 -1.90 -8.62
CA ALA A 114 -2.93 -2.91 -7.69
C ALA A 114 -3.18 -4.27 -8.35
N THR A 115 -3.66 -4.26 -9.61
CA THR A 115 -3.91 -5.49 -10.38
C THR A 115 -2.63 -6.30 -10.58
N ARG A 116 -1.45 -5.65 -10.71
CA ARG A 116 -0.16 -6.35 -10.77
C ARG A 116 0.08 -7.23 -9.55
N PHE A 117 -0.24 -6.74 -8.35
CA PHE A 117 -0.08 -7.50 -7.11
C PHE A 117 -1.20 -8.53 -6.87
N LEU A 118 -2.41 -8.27 -7.35
CA LEU A 118 -3.54 -9.18 -7.14
C LEU A 118 -3.54 -10.35 -8.14
N VAL A 119 -3.12 -10.10 -9.39
CA VAL A 119 -3.22 -11.07 -10.51
C VAL A 119 -1.84 -11.46 -11.04
N GLY A 120 -0.93 -10.51 -11.24
CA GLY A 120 0.38 -10.76 -11.84
C GLY A 120 1.33 -11.52 -10.92
N VAL A 121 1.36 -11.15 -9.64
CA VAL A 121 2.14 -11.81 -8.59
C VAL A 121 1.21 -12.15 -7.43
N PRO A 122 0.29 -13.12 -7.63
CA PRO A 122 -0.77 -13.36 -6.68
C PRO A 122 -0.18 -13.84 -5.35
N TRP A 123 -0.61 -13.20 -4.27
CA TRP A 123 -0.19 -13.56 -2.93
C TRP A 123 -0.88 -14.86 -2.46
N ASP A 124 -0.11 -15.82 -1.93
CA ASP A 124 -0.60 -17.16 -1.59
C ASP A 124 -1.77 -17.15 -0.60
N GLY A 125 -1.84 -16.14 0.27
CA GLY A 125 -2.90 -16.00 1.25
C GLY A 125 -4.30 -15.77 0.67
N TRP A 126 -4.42 -15.39 -0.61
CA TRP A 126 -5.73 -15.29 -1.28
C TRP A 126 -6.43 -16.64 -1.45
N THR A 127 -5.67 -17.72 -1.67
CA THR A 127 -6.23 -19.02 -2.08
C THR A 127 -5.82 -20.16 -1.16
N ARG A 128 -4.53 -20.28 -0.85
CA ARG A 128 -3.97 -21.39 -0.07
C ARG A 128 -3.81 -21.04 1.41
N GLY A 129 -3.68 -19.74 1.71
CA GLY A 129 -3.26 -19.28 3.01
C GLY A 129 -1.74 -19.18 3.09
N LEU A 130 -1.25 -18.73 4.24
CA LEU A 130 0.16 -18.60 4.52
C LEU A 130 0.64 -19.85 5.24
N ALA A 131 1.62 -20.55 4.68
CA ALA A 131 2.26 -21.68 5.36
C ALA A 131 3.26 -21.20 6.43
N HIS A 132 3.87 -20.04 6.20
CA HIS A 132 4.91 -19.43 7.02
C HIS A 132 4.72 -17.91 7.10
N GLU A 133 5.33 -17.29 8.10
CA GLU A 133 5.59 -15.85 8.14
C GLU A 133 6.77 -15.53 7.22
N ASP A 134 6.82 -14.32 6.65
CA ASP A 134 8.00 -13.86 5.89
C ASP A 134 9.26 -13.99 6.75
N TRP A 135 10.29 -14.63 6.18
CA TRP A 135 11.53 -14.95 6.88
C TRP A 135 12.21 -13.72 7.49
N ARG A 136 12.02 -12.51 6.92
CA ARG A 136 12.58 -11.27 7.46
C ARG A 136 11.96 -10.95 8.82
N TYR A 137 10.65 -11.14 8.94
CA TYR A 137 9.91 -10.87 10.18
C TYR A 137 10.23 -11.93 11.22
N GLU A 138 10.32 -13.19 10.81
CA GLU A 138 10.75 -14.30 11.66
C GLU A 138 12.18 -14.08 12.19
N GLN A 139 13.10 -13.65 11.32
CA GLN A 139 14.47 -13.35 11.72
C GLN A 139 14.52 -12.21 12.75
N ILE A 140 13.75 -11.14 12.55
CA ILE A 140 13.67 -10.05 13.53
C ILE A 140 13.11 -10.55 14.85
N ARG A 141 12.02 -11.31 14.81
CA ARG A 141 11.36 -11.89 16.00
C ARG A 141 12.30 -12.77 16.82
N THR A 142 13.05 -13.64 16.16
CA THR A 142 13.86 -14.67 16.81
C THR A 142 15.28 -14.21 17.14
N GLN A 143 15.85 -13.29 16.36
CA GLN A 143 17.27 -12.91 16.49
C GLN A 143 17.48 -11.49 17.01
N ARG A 144 16.49 -10.60 16.92
CA ARG A 144 16.66 -9.18 17.27
C ARG A 144 15.77 -8.68 18.39
N MET A 145 14.71 -9.42 18.75
CA MET A 145 13.76 -9.01 19.77
C MET A 145 14.02 -9.76 21.09
N PRO A 146 14.10 -9.04 22.22
CA PRO A 146 14.39 -9.66 23.52
C PRO A 146 13.20 -10.43 24.10
N SER A 147 11.99 -10.21 23.57
CA SER A 147 10.77 -10.88 24.01
C SER A 147 9.69 -10.82 22.93
N GLU A 148 8.67 -11.67 23.07
CA GLU A 148 7.47 -11.63 22.23
C GLU A 148 6.74 -10.28 22.33
N ALA A 149 6.69 -9.68 23.53
CA ALA A 149 6.08 -8.36 23.71
C ALA A 149 6.85 -7.27 22.93
N ALA A 150 8.18 -7.32 22.97
CA ALA A 150 9.02 -6.40 22.19
C ALA A 150 8.82 -6.58 20.67
N TYR A 151 8.71 -7.83 20.20
CA TYR A 151 8.39 -8.10 18.81
C TYR A 151 7.04 -7.53 18.40
N TRP A 152 5.98 -7.69 19.19
CA TRP A 152 4.65 -7.16 18.82
C TRP A 152 4.59 -5.64 18.85
N ALA A 153 5.33 -4.98 19.74
CA ALA A 153 5.50 -3.53 19.72
C ALA A 153 6.22 -3.07 18.45
N PHE A 154 7.33 -3.75 18.09
CA PHE A 154 8.05 -3.50 16.84
C PHE A 154 7.19 -3.78 15.60
N SER A 155 6.46 -4.89 15.58
CA SER A 155 5.59 -5.28 14.47
C SER A 155 4.49 -4.24 14.25
N LEU A 156 3.86 -3.74 15.32
CA LEU A 156 2.90 -2.66 15.21
C LEU A 156 3.53 -1.39 14.62
N ALA A 157 4.64 -0.93 15.19
CA ALA A 157 5.26 0.33 14.80
C ALA A 157 5.87 0.27 13.38
N SER A 158 6.65 -0.77 13.09
CA SER A 158 7.50 -0.84 11.91
C SER A 158 6.94 -1.70 10.79
N LEU A 159 6.20 -2.78 11.09
CA LEU A 159 5.66 -3.68 10.07
C LEU A 159 4.21 -3.35 9.67
N HIS A 160 3.50 -2.57 10.48
CA HIS A 160 2.11 -2.17 10.20
C HIS A 160 1.99 -0.65 10.03
N VAL A 161 2.22 0.14 11.09
CA VAL A 161 1.96 1.59 11.06
C VAL A 161 2.89 2.32 10.10
N THR A 162 4.20 2.05 10.13
CA THR A 162 5.16 2.70 9.23
C THR A 162 4.80 2.53 7.75
N PRO A 163 4.61 1.30 7.22
CA PRO A 163 4.21 1.14 5.82
C PRO A 163 2.83 1.75 5.52
N THR A 164 1.88 1.72 6.46
CA THR A 164 0.58 2.40 6.30
C THR A 164 0.80 3.89 6.07
N LEU A 165 1.59 4.55 6.90
CA LEU A 165 1.87 5.98 6.76
C LEU A 165 2.64 6.32 5.48
N LEU A 166 3.61 5.48 5.08
CA LEU A 166 4.38 5.69 3.86
C LEU A 166 3.51 5.55 2.59
N VAL A 167 2.69 4.50 2.52
CA VAL A 167 1.78 4.28 1.39
C VAL A 167 0.70 5.34 1.37
N PHE A 168 0.13 5.70 2.52
CA PHE A 168 -0.82 6.80 2.62
C PHE A 168 -0.21 8.12 2.11
N ALA A 169 1.01 8.45 2.53
CA ALA A 169 1.70 9.66 2.09
C ALA A 169 1.97 9.65 0.57
N ALA A 170 2.37 8.51 0.00
CA ALA A 170 2.55 8.34 -1.43
C ALA A 170 1.23 8.46 -2.22
N LEU A 171 0.12 8.08 -1.59
CA LEU A 171 -1.22 8.13 -2.17
C LEU A 171 -1.90 9.52 -2.04
N CYS A 172 -1.51 10.34 -1.06
CA CYS A 172 -2.05 11.68 -0.86
C CYS A 172 -2.20 12.52 -2.15
N PRO A 173 -1.24 12.54 -3.10
CA PRO A 173 -1.40 13.23 -4.38
C PRO A 173 -2.66 12.81 -5.16
N VAL A 174 -2.99 11.51 -5.16
CA VAL A 174 -4.22 11.01 -5.79
C VAL A 174 -5.44 11.53 -5.05
N GLY A 175 -5.46 11.44 -3.72
CA GLY A 175 -6.57 11.98 -2.91
C GLY A 175 -6.81 13.47 -3.18
N ARG A 176 -5.74 14.26 -3.29
CA ARG A 176 -5.81 15.68 -3.64
C ARG A 176 -6.42 15.92 -5.02
N VAL A 177 -6.00 15.16 -6.04
CA VAL A 177 -6.57 15.24 -7.39
C VAL A 177 -8.08 14.93 -7.36
N LEU A 178 -8.48 13.87 -6.68
CA LEU A 178 -9.89 13.46 -6.57
C LEU A 178 -10.73 14.50 -5.83
N LEU A 179 -10.21 15.06 -4.73
CA LEU A 179 -10.95 16.04 -3.92
C LEU A 179 -11.01 17.43 -4.57
N GLN A 180 -10.08 17.76 -5.47
CA GLN A 180 -10.13 19.00 -6.25
C GLN A 180 -11.17 18.94 -7.38
N GLY A 181 -11.28 17.79 -8.05
CA GLY A 181 -12.25 17.53 -9.12
C GLY A 181 -12.33 18.64 -10.16
N THR A 182 -13.53 19.16 -10.40
CA THR A 182 -13.84 20.19 -11.42
C THR A 182 -13.13 21.53 -11.20
N ALA A 183 -12.52 21.77 -10.04
CA ALA A 183 -11.76 22.99 -9.77
C ALA A 183 -10.33 22.94 -10.33
N ALA A 184 -9.90 21.80 -10.89
CA ALA A 184 -8.58 21.65 -11.48
C ALA A 184 -8.46 22.42 -12.81
N PRO A 185 -7.27 22.97 -13.12
CA PRO A 185 -7.01 23.54 -14.44
C PRO A 185 -7.07 22.45 -15.54
N PRO A 186 -7.25 22.86 -16.81
CA PRO A 186 -7.16 21.95 -17.95
C PRO A 186 -5.86 21.13 -17.94
N LEU A 187 -5.91 19.92 -18.51
CA LEU A 187 -4.73 19.06 -18.63
C LEU A 187 -3.60 19.77 -19.36
N GLY A 188 -2.38 19.60 -18.85
CA GLY A 188 -1.17 20.19 -19.40
C GLY A 188 -0.04 19.20 -19.61
N LEU A 189 1.12 19.71 -20.00
CA LEU A 189 2.32 18.90 -20.27
C LEU A 189 2.78 18.10 -19.04
N VAL A 190 2.67 18.68 -17.84
CA VAL A 190 3.04 18.00 -16.58
C VAL A 190 2.19 16.74 -16.37
N ASP A 191 0.94 16.73 -16.84
CA ASP A 191 0.03 15.60 -16.70
C ASP A 191 0.38 14.47 -17.64
N ALA A 192 0.68 14.83 -18.89
CA ALA A 192 1.17 13.88 -19.88
C ALA A 192 2.48 13.22 -19.41
N LEU A 193 3.41 14.01 -18.84
CA LEU A 193 4.66 13.48 -18.29
C LEU A 193 4.42 12.62 -17.05
N GLY A 194 3.60 13.07 -16.11
CA GLY A 194 3.28 12.32 -14.88
C GLY A 194 2.64 10.97 -15.17
N ALA A 195 1.60 10.94 -16.02
CA ALA A 195 0.98 9.70 -16.44
C ALA A 195 1.91 8.82 -17.29
N GLY A 196 2.72 9.42 -18.17
CA GLY A 196 3.72 8.69 -18.95
C GLY A 196 4.75 8.00 -18.06
N VAL A 197 5.25 8.69 -17.03
CA VAL A 197 6.18 8.13 -16.04
C VAL A 197 5.52 7.01 -15.24
N ALA A 198 4.30 7.20 -14.75
CA ALA A 198 3.58 6.17 -14.01
C ALA A 198 3.29 4.93 -14.87
N ALA A 199 2.87 5.11 -16.12
CA ALA A 199 2.64 4.00 -17.05
C ALA A 199 3.93 3.25 -17.40
N ALA A 200 5.03 3.97 -17.65
CA ALA A 200 6.33 3.35 -17.89
C ALA A 200 6.84 2.58 -16.66
N ALA A 201 6.61 3.13 -15.47
CA ALA A 201 6.94 2.47 -14.21
C ALA A 201 6.22 1.12 -14.06
N LEU A 202 4.92 1.05 -14.35
CA LEU A 202 4.16 -0.21 -14.35
C LEU A 202 4.77 -1.27 -15.26
N VAL A 203 5.28 -0.88 -16.43
CA VAL A 203 5.97 -1.80 -17.35
C VAL A 203 7.29 -2.29 -16.74
N VAL A 204 8.09 -1.38 -16.16
CA VAL A 204 9.35 -1.74 -15.48
C VAL A 204 9.09 -2.74 -14.36
N GLU A 205 8.08 -2.50 -13.53
CA GLU A 205 7.69 -3.39 -12.43
C GLU A 205 7.24 -4.76 -12.94
N ALA A 206 6.30 -4.79 -13.90
CA ALA A 206 5.77 -6.04 -14.44
C ALA A 206 6.88 -6.89 -15.07
N VAL A 207 7.80 -6.27 -15.81
CA VAL A 207 8.95 -6.97 -16.41
C VAL A 207 9.91 -7.46 -15.32
N ALA A 208 10.21 -6.64 -14.31
CA ALA A 208 11.11 -7.00 -13.21
C ALA A 208 10.56 -8.16 -12.38
N ASP A 209 9.27 -8.13 -12.04
CA ASP A 209 8.60 -9.16 -11.25
C ASP A 209 8.49 -10.47 -12.03
N GLU A 210 8.14 -10.42 -13.32
CA GLU A 210 8.06 -11.61 -14.17
C GLU A 210 9.45 -12.25 -14.38
N GLN A 211 10.48 -11.43 -14.56
CA GLN A 211 11.87 -11.88 -14.59
C GLN A 211 12.24 -12.61 -13.29
N LEU A 212 11.92 -12.03 -12.13
CA LEU A 212 12.19 -12.63 -10.83
C LEU A 212 11.40 -13.92 -10.61
N ARG A 213 10.13 -13.95 -11.01
CA ARG A 213 9.26 -15.13 -10.91
C ARG A 213 9.83 -16.29 -11.71
N ARG A 214 10.22 -16.07 -12.97
CA ARG A 214 10.86 -17.08 -13.82
C ARG A 214 12.19 -17.54 -13.23
N PHE A 215 13.00 -16.62 -12.72
CA PHE A 215 14.26 -16.95 -12.06
C PHE A 215 14.05 -17.87 -10.84
N ARG A 216 13.12 -17.51 -9.94
CA ARG A 216 12.76 -18.33 -8.77
C ARG A 216 12.25 -19.72 -9.14
N GLN A 217 11.50 -19.83 -10.24
CA GLN A 217 11.03 -21.13 -10.74
C GLN A 217 12.19 -21.99 -11.28
N ARG A 218 13.12 -21.39 -12.03
CA ARG A 218 14.31 -22.09 -12.56
C ARG A 218 15.29 -22.52 -11.47
N GLU A 219 15.42 -21.72 -10.42
CA GLU A 219 16.32 -21.98 -9.28
C GLU A 219 15.62 -22.72 -8.12
N SER A 220 14.39 -23.19 -8.33
CA SER A 220 13.66 -23.95 -7.31
C SER A 220 14.43 -25.23 -6.94
N GLY A 221 14.62 -25.46 -5.64
CA GLY A 221 15.37 -26.61 -5.12
C GLY A 221 16.91 -26.46 -5.19
N ARG A 222 17.42 -25.31 -5.62
CA ARG A 222 18.86 -24.99 -5.62
C ARG A 222 19.23 -24.07 -4.45
N PRO A 223 20.52 -23.99 -4.08
CA PRO A 223 20.98 -23.00 -3.11
C PRO A 223 20.59 -21.57 -3.54
N PRO A 224 20.25 -20.67 -2.61
CA PRO A 224 19.87 -19.30 -2.96
C PRO A 224 20.96 -18.58 -3.74
N THR A 225 20.62 -18.05 -4.92
CA THR A 225 21.52 -17.28 -5.78
C THR A 225 20.92 -15.91 -6.11
N SER A 226 21.79 -14.91 -6.38
CA SER A 226 21.34 -13.57 -6.79
C SER A 226 21.00 -13.52 -8.28
N MET A 227 19.85 -12.94 -8.61
CA MET A 227 19.48 -12.68 -10.00
C MET A 227 20.38 -11.59 -10.62
N ARG A 228 20.95 -11.85 -11.81
CA ARG A 228 21.84 -10.93 -12.54
C ARG A 228 21.49 -10.80 -14.02
N GLU A 229 20.25 -11.09 -14.39
CA GLU A 229 19.74 -11.07 -15.77
C GLU A 229 18.73 -9.94 -15.98
N GLY A 230 18.48 -9.54 -17.24
CA GLY A 230 17.43 -8.58 -17.56
C GLY A 230 17.61 -7.23 -16.88
N LEU A 231 16.58 -6.74 -16.19
CA LEU A 231 16.63 -5.49 -15.42
C LEU A 231 17.48 -5.63 -14.15
N TRP A 232 17.55 -6.84 -13.58
CA TRP A 232 18.28 -7.15 -12.35
C TRP A 232 19.81 -7.09 -12.50
N ARG A 233 20.32 -6.99 -13.73
CA ARG A 233 21.75 -6.72 -13.97
C ARG A 233 22.13 -5.26 -13.71
N TRP A 234 21.17 -4.34 -13.79
CA TRP A 234 21.39 -2.90 -13.64
C TRP A 234 21.09 -2.40 -12.23
N SER A 235 20.14 -3.04 -11.53
CA SER A 235 19.75 -2.72 -10.16
C SER A 235 19.48 -3.99 -9.38
N ARG A 236 19.77 -3.98 -8.07
CA ARG A 236 19.40 -5.07 -7.16
C ARG A 236 17.89 -5.14 -6.90
N HIS A 237 17.16 -4.05 -7.14
CA HIS A 237 15.72 -3.95 -6.91
C HIS A 237 15.06 -3.08 -8.01
N PRO A 238 15.04 -3.55 -9.28
CA PRO A 238 14.46 -2.78 -10.38
C PRO A 238 12.95 -2.57 -10.22
N ASN A 239 12.24 -3.51 -9.58
CA ASN A 239 10.84 -3.35 -9.23
C ASN A 239 10.61 -2.22 -8.20
N TYR A 240 11.51 -2.02 -7.24
CA TYR A 240 11.40 -0.91 -6.27
C TYR A 240 11.66 0.45 -6.94
N PHE A 241 12.55 0.48 -7.92
CA PHE A 241 12.73 1.67 -8.75
C PHE A 241 11.44 2.01 -9.53
N GLY A 242 10.81 0.99 -10.12
CA GLY A 242 9.48 1.14 -10.71
C GLY A 242 8.46 1.70 -9.72
N GLU A 243 8.38 1.13 -8.52
CA GLU A 243 7.47 1.57 -7.46
C GLU A 243 7.67 3.06 -7.11
N CYS A 244 8.92 3.50 -6.91
CA CYS A 244 9.21 4.92 -6.68
C CYS A 244 8.81 5.81 -7.86
N LEU A 245 9.08 5.38 -9.10
CA LEU A 245 8.68 6.13 -10.29
C LEU A 245 7.16 6.21 -10.45
N PHE A 246 6.44 5.14 -10.11
CA PHE A 246 4.98 5.09 -10.20
C PHE A 246 4.34 6.17 -9.31
N TRP A 247 4.70 6.19 -8.02
CA TRP A 247 4.22 7.21 -7.08
C TRP A 247 4.68 8.62 -7.46
N THR A 248 5.89 8.76 -8.01
CA THR A 248 6.38 10.05 -8.54
C THR A 248 5.56 10.53 -9.75
N GLY A 249 5.14 9.62 -10.63
CA GLY A 249 4.26 9.95 -11.76
C GLY A 249 2.88 10.40 -11.30
N LEU A 250 2.30 9.74 -10.29
CA LEU A 250 1.04 10.17 -9.66
C LEU A 250 1.18 11.53 -8.96
N LEU A 251 2.32 11.80 -8.32
CA LEU A 251 2.64 13.14 -7.82
C LEU A 251 2.66 14.18 -8.95
N GLY A 252 3.20 13.83 -10.13
CA GLY A 252 3.16 14.68 -11.32
C GLY A 252 1.74 15.11 -11.70
N LEU A 253 0.77 14.19 -11.64
CA LEU A 253 -0.64 14.50 -11.89
C LEU A 253 -1.24 15.45 -10.84
N ALA A 254 -0.80 15.40 -9.58
CA ALA A 254 -1.20 16.38 -8.57
C ALA A 254 -0.52 17.74 -8.78
N VAL A 255 0.75 17.75 -9.19
CA VAL A 255 1.47 18.99 -9.52
C VAL A 255 0.82 19.71 -10.68
N GLY A 256 0.48 19.01 -11.77
CA GLY A 256 -0.21 19.61 -12.92
C GLY A 256 -1.61 20.14 -12.57
N ALA A 257 -2.21 19.66 -11.48
CA ALA A 257 -3.50 20.14 -10.99
C ALA A 257 -3.37 21.37 -10.07
N GLY A 258 -2.15 21.71 -9.65
CA GLY A 258 -1.92 22.66 -8.57
C GLY A 258 -2.32 22.13 -7.20
N ALA A 259 -2.50 20.81 -7.04
CA ALA A 259 -3.06 20.16 -5.85
C ALA A 259 -2.02 19.79 -4.77
N VAL A 260 -0.81 20.37 -4.84
CA VAL A 260 0.30 20.11 -3.92
C VAL A 260 0.40 21.11 -2.77
N GLY A 261 -0.54 22.05 -2.66
CA GLY A 261 -0.59 23.01 -1.56
C GLY A 261 -0.81 22.37 -0.18
N PRO A 262 -0.40 23.05 0.91
CA PRO A 262 -0.70 22.61 2.27
C PRO A 262 -2.22 22.51 2.48
N GLU A 263 -2.68 21.54 3.28
CA GLU A 263 -4.07 21.54 3.75
C GLU A 263 -4.34 22.89 4.45
N PRO A 264 -5.46 23.59 4.19
CA PRO A 264 -5.79 24.86 4.84
C PRO A 264 -5.68 24.81 6.37
N ALA A 265 -5.86 23.63 6.95
CA ALA A 265 -5.71 23.35 8.38
C ALA A 265 -4.33 23.66 8.97
N LEU A 266 -3.26 23.65 8.15
CA LEU A 266 -1.92 24.07 8.59
C LEU A 266 -1.67 25.58 8.41
N CYS A 267 -2.53 26.27 7.66
CA CYS A 267 -2.42 27.71 7.42
C CYS A 267 -3.35 28.53 8.33
N GLY A 268 -4.35 27.91 8.95
CA GLY A 268 -5.35 28.58 9.81
C GLY A 268 -4.90 28.95 11.23
N GLY A 269 -3.65 28.69 11.60
CA GLY A 269 -3.11 29.01 12.94
C GLY A 269 -2.41 30.38 13.05
N ALA A 270 -2.34 31.17 11.98
CA ALA A 270 -1.53 32.39 11.96
C ALA A 270 -2.29 33.70 11.68
N LEU A 271 -3.62 33.68 11.57
CA LEU A 271 -4.42 34.90 11.32
C LEU A 271 -5.77 34.89 12.06
N GLY A 272 -5.74 34.72 13.38
CA GLY A 272 -6.87 34.94 14.29
C GLY A 272 -6.40 35.55 15.59
#